data_AF-A0A6B2C2X1-F1
#
_entry.id   AF-A0A6B2C2X1-F1
#
_cell.length_a   1.000
_cell.length_b   1.000
_cell.length_c   1.000
_cell.angle_alpha   90.00
_cell.angle_beta   90.00
_cell.angle_gamma   90.00
#
_symmetry.space_group_name_H-M   'P 1'
#
loop_
_entity.id
_entity.type
_entity.pdbx_description
1 polymer ?
#
loop_
_entity_poly.entity_id
_entity_poly.type
_entity_poly.pdbx_seq_one_letter_code
_entity_poly.pdbx_strand_id
1 'polypeptide(L)'
;MPKPLVPISVEEIPFKIEIIEGLLRSSENIVSRAEFPPKIYKTKKGEVVLFRQAKKEEAPIILKALKPLIDPQYDRDFYHLVATRTYAEVLAWAQGRYKDEYVIIGTQGNELIGVWNARFWDENLVISLHSITFKRLGGIGVAGYVAKLEHAFDILGAKEWWATFESPFGFRLGMYFAHRGKAYPEYQHELGGSAVWYITKDMWEEQKKREELKPFFGERPAPEDLLKESYKLQPPSKYEIEM
;
A
#
# COMPACT_ATOMS: atom_id res chain seq x y z
N MET A 1 -34.48 10.80 25.18
CA MET A 1 -33.13 11.38 25.07
C MET A 1 -32.85 12.19 26.33
N PRO A 2 -31.64 12.15 26.89
CA PRO A 2 -31.27 13.00 28.02
C PRO A 2 -31.41 14.47 27.62
N LYS A 3 -31.97 15.31 28.51
CA LYS A 3 -32.03 16.77 28.33
C LYS A 3 -30.77 17.41 28.94
N PRO A 4 -30.29 18.54 28.40
CA PRO A 4 -29.21 19.29 29.03
C PRO A 4 -29.55 19.66 30.48
N LEU A 5 -28.56 19.62 31.37
CA LEU A 5 -28.73 19.97 32.79
C LEU A 5 -28.83 21.48 33.05
N VAL A 6 -28.57 22.28 32.01
CA VAL A 6 -28.58 23.75 32.04
C VAL A 6 -29.33 24.29 30.82
N PRO A 7 -29.87 25.52 30.87
CA PRO A 7 -30.45 26.15 29.69
C PRO A 7 -29.44 26.26 28.55
N ILE A 8 -29.82 25.83 27.35
CA ILE A 8 -29.06 25.98 26.11
C ILE A 8 -29.81 26.97 25.21
N SER A 9 -29.09 27.87 24.55
CA SER A 9 -29.69 28.95 23.74
C SER A 9 -30.24 28.49 22.39
N VAL A 10 -30.02 27.24 22.00
CA VAL A 10 -30.48 26.64 20.75
C VAL A 10 -31.05 25.25 21.01
N GLU A 11 -32.08 24.87 20.26
CA GLU A 11 -32.68 23.54 20.36
C GLU A 11 -32.04 22.53 19.40
N GLU A 12 -31.42 23.02 18.31
CA GLU A 12 -30.75 22.22 17.29
C GLU A 12 -29.50 22.91 16.75
N ILE A 13 -28.53 22.11 16.29
CA ILE A 13 -27.34 22.60 15.58
C ILE A 13 -27.30 21.92 14.20
N PRO A 14 -27.77 22.59 13.12
CA PRO A 14 -27.73 22.03 11.78
C PRO A 14 -26.34 22.15 11.17
N PHE A 15 -25.77 21.04 10.70
CA PHE A 15 -24.51 21.01 9.96
C PHE A 15 -24.75 20.91 8.45
N LYS A 16 -24.03 21.71 7.66
CA LYS A 16 -23.97 21.54 6.19
C LYS A 16 -23.18 20.27 5.85
N ILE A 17 -23.55 19.57 4.77
CA ILE A 17 -22.86 18.35 4.33
C ILE A 17 -21.38 18.63 4.03
N GLU A 18 -21.03 19.80 3.49
CA GLU A 18 -19.65 20.17 3.20
C GLU A 18 -18.80 20.30 4.48
N ILE A 19 -19.41 20.73 5.59
CA ILE A 19 -18.73 20.79 6.90
C ILE A 19 -18.48 19.36 7.38
N ILE A 20 -19.48 18.49 7.26
CA ILE A 20 -19.35 17.07 7.61
C ILE A 20 -18.27 16.40 6.74
N GLU A 21 -18.24 16.68 5.44
CA GLU A 21 -17.19 16.21 4.53
C GLU A 21 -15.80 16.65 4.98
N GLY A 22 -15.65 17.89 5.44
CA GLY A 22 -14.39 18.40 6.00
C GLY A 22 -13.93 17.66 7.26
N LEU A 23 -14.86 17.15 8.07
CA LEU A 23 -14.56 16.35 9.27
C LEU A 23 -14.27 14.89 8.95
N LEU A 24 -14.93 14.33 7.93
CA LEU A 24 -14.84 12.93 7.56
C LEU A 24 -13.70 12.64 6.56
N ARG A 25 -13.12 13.66 5.93
CA ARG A 25 -11.97 13.50 5.04
C ARG A 25 -10.68 13.56 5.84
N SER A 26 -9.72 12.75 5.42
CA SER A 26 -8.37 12.94 5.91
C SER A 26 -7.73 14.18 5.28
N SER A 27 -6.89 14.86 6.07
CA SER A 27 -5.88 15.75 5.54
C SER A 27 -4.67 14.94 5.07
N GLU A 28 -4.31 15.07 3.78
CA GLU A 28 -3.03 14.61 3.27
C GLU A 28 -1.95 15.63 3.62
N ASN A 29 -1.07 15.30 4.56
CA ASN A 29 0.01 16.18 5.02
C ASN A 29 1.38 15.55 4.76
N ILE A 30 1.53 14.25 4.99
CA ILE A 30 2.83 13.58 4.92
C ILE A 30 3.11 13.11 3.49
N VAL A 31 2.17 12.39 2.90
CA VAL A 31 2.31 11.84 1.53
C VAL A 31 2.34 12.90 0.44
N SER A 32 1.91 14.13 0.74
CA SER A 32 1.99 15.28 -0.16
C SER A 32 3.35 15.98 -0.15
N ARG A 33 4.28 15.60 0.75
CA ARG A 33 5.62 16.23 0.86
C ARG A 33 6.56 15.86 -0.28
N ALA A 34 6.44 14.63 -0.80
CA ALA A 34 7.24 14.15 -1.91
C ALA A 34 6.54 12.96 -2.59
N GLU A 35 6.62 12.86 -3.91
CA GLU A 35 6.17 11.69 -4.66
C GLU A 35 7.24 10.60 -4.67
N PHE A 36 6.81 9.34 -4.78
CA PHE A 36 7.72 8.21 -4.99
C PHE A 36 8.40 8.33 -6.37
N PRO A 37 9.75 8.44 -6.41
CA PRO A 37 10.47 8.52 -7.68
C PRO A 37 10.36 7.18 -8.43
N PRO A 38 9.81 7.17 -9.67
CA PRO A 38 9.62 5.94 -10.41
C PRO A 38 10.91 5.16 -10.62
N LYS A 39 10.82 3.83 -10.57
CA LYS A 39 11.97 2.92 -10.77
C LYS A 39 11.63 1.77 -11.70
N ILE A 40 12.66 1.22 -12.34
CA ILE A 40 12.57 0.03 -13.16
C ILE A 40 13.10 -1.17 -12.39
N TYR A 41 12.37 -2.28 -12.42
CA TYR A 41 12.83 -3.58 -11.96
C TYR A 41 12.91 -4.52 -13.17
N LYS A 42 14.06 -5.18 -13.33
CA LYS A 42 14.26 -6.22 -14.34
C LYS A 42 14.22 -7.57 -13.64
N THR A 43 13.29 -8.43 -14.04
CA THR A 43 13.24 -9.79 -13.52
C THR A 43 14.45 -10.60 -14.02
N LYS A 44 14.69 -11.78 -13.43
CA LYS A 44 15.71 -12.71 -13.91
C LYS A 44 15.51 -13.19 -15.35
N LYS A 45 14.28 -13.13 -15.86
CA LYS A 45 13.93 -13.53 -17.24
C LYS A 45 13.96 -12.34 -18.22
N GLY A 46 14.29 -11.15 -17.74
CA GLY A 46 14.40 -9.94 -18.56
C GLY A 46 13.09 -9.17 -18.73
N GLU A 47 12.01 -9.54 -18.05
CA GLU A 47 10.80 -8.72 -18.05
C GLU A 47 11.06 -7.40 -17.32
N VAL A 48 10.60 -6.30 -17.91
CA VAL A 48 10.79 -4.95 -17.39
C VAL A 48 9.50 -4.49 -16.72
N VAL A 49 9.59 -4.11 -15.45
CA VAL A 49 8.49 -3.60 -14.64
C VAL A 49 8.81 -2.18 -14.20
N LEU A 50 7.90 -1.26 -14.46
CA LEU A 50 7.95 0.10 -13.92
C LEU A 50 7.15 0.17 -12.61
N PHE A 51 7.77 0.60 -11.53
CA PHE A 51 7.08 0.99 -10.30
C PHE A 51 6.93 2.50 -10.26
N ARG A 52 5.73 3.00 -9.98
CA ARG A 52 5.45 4.43 -9.76
C ARG A 52 4.31 4.63 -8.78
N GLN A 53 4.19 5.84 -8.24
CA GLN A 53 2.99 6.24 -7.50
C GLN A 53 1.78 6.29 -8.45
N ALA A 54 0.67 5.75 -8.00
CA ALA A 54 -0.61 5.88 -8.68
C ALA A 54 -1.22 7.26 -8.42
N LYS A 55 -1.99 7.75 -9.39
CA LYS A 55 -2.81 8.96 -9.24
C LYS A 55 -4.24 8.59 -8.88
N LYS A 56 -4.95 9.47 -8.17
CA LYS A 56 -6.33 9.18 -7.72
C LYS A 56 -7.29 8.92 -8.89
N GLU A 57 -7.03 9.56 -10.04
CA GLU A 57 -7.81 9.36 -11.28
C GLU A 57 -7.67 7.94 -11.84
N GLU A 58 -6.65 7.19 -11.42
CA GLU A 58 -6.39 5.81 -11.83
C GLU A 58 -7.08 4.80 -10.91
N ALA A 59 -7.62 5.24 -9.76
CA ALA A 59 -8.30 4.36 -8.82
C ALA A 59 -9.43 3.53 -9.46
N PRO A 60 -10.28 4.05 -10.38
CA PRO A 60 -11.29 3.23 -11.04
C PRO A 60 -10.70 2.03 -11.81
N ILE A 61 -9.51 2.18 -12.41
CA ILE A 61 -8.83 1.11 -13.14
C ILE A 61 -8.27 0.07 -12.15
N ILE A 62 -7.67 0.55 -11.06
CA ILE A 62 -7.13 -0.31 -9.99
C ILE A 62 -8.27 -1.11 -9.33
N LEU A 63 -9.39 -0.47 -8.99
CA LEU A 63 -10.57 -1.13 -8.42
C LEU A 63 -11.17 -2.14 -9.40
N LYS A 64 -11.22 -1.82 -10.70
CA LYS A 64 -11.66 -2.77 -11.74
C LYS A 64 -10.75 -4.00 -11.81
N ALA A 65 -9.44 -3.84 -11.61
CA ALA A 65 -8.49 -4.95 -11.57
C ALA A 65 -8.61 -5.81 -10.30
N LEU A 66 -8.92 -5.20 -9.15
CA LEU A 66 -9.07 -5.90 -7.88
C LEU A 66 -10.42 -6.63 -7.77
N LYS A 67 -11.48 -6.09 -8.39
CA LYS A 67 -12.85 -6.55 -8.19
C LYS A 67 -13.06 -8.05 -8.46
N PRO A 68 -12.51 -8.67 -9.52
CA PRO A 68 -12.69 -10.11 -9.74
C PRO A 68 -12.07 -10.96 -8.62
N LEU A 69 -11.00 -10.47 -8.00
CA LEU A 69 -10.20 -11.24 -7.05
C LEU A 69 -10.84 -11.36 -5.67
N ILE A 70 -11.86 -10.57 -5.36
CA ILE A 70 -12.58 -10.68 -4.07
C ILE A 70 -13.43 -11.95 -3.99
N ASP A 71 -13.63 -12.63 -5.13
CA ASP A 71 -14.41 -13.87 -5.19
C ASP A 71 -13.74 -14.98 -4.36
N PRO A 72 -14.50 -15.74 -3.55
CA PRO A 72 -13.96 -16.84 -2.76
C PRO A 72 -13.18 -17.91 -3.55
N GLN A 73 -13.35 -18.02 -4.87
CA GLN A 73 -12.53 -18.95 -5.67
C GLN A 73 -11.03 -18.60 -5.67
N TYR A 74 -10.66 -17.38 -5.25
CA TYR A 74 -9.27 -16.93 -5.12
C TYR A 74 -8.77 -17.05 -3.66
N ASP A 75 -9.16 -18.11 -2.94
CA ASP A 75 -8.86 -18.27 -1.51
C ASP A 75 -7.45 -18.75 -1.17
N ARG A 76 -6.73 -19.26 -2.17
CA ARG A 76 -5.34 -19.67 -2.01
C ARG A 76 -4.48 -18.55 -1.43
N ASP A 77 -3.76 -18.86 -0.35
CA ASP A 77 -2.95 -17.89 0.43
C ASP A 77 -3.75 -16.64 0.87
N PHE A 78 -5.07 -16.77 1.05
CA PHE A 78 -6.00 -15.71 1.39
C PHE A 78 -6.08 -14.56 0.37
N TYR A 79 -5.80 -14.84 -0.92
CA TYR A 79 -5.76 -13.81 -1.96
C TYR A 79 -7.05 -12.99 -2.06
N HIS A 80 -8.21 -13.63 -1.96
CA HIS A 80 -9.52 -12.97 -1.93
C HIS A 80 -9.71 -11.99 -0.77
N LEU A 81 -9.22 -12.31 0.43
CA LEU A 81 -9.25 -11.41 1.58
C LEU A 81 -8.30 -10.23 1.37
N VAL A 82 -7.07 -10.51 0.93
CA VAL A 82 -6.08 -9.49 0.58
C VAL A 82 -6.63 -8.55 -0.49
N ALA A 83 -7.28 -9.09 -1.53
CA ALA A 83 -7.93 -8.33 -2.59
C ALA A 83 -9.10 -7.48 -2.05
N THR A 84 -9.92 -8.05 -1.17
CA THR A 84 -11.04 -7.34 -0.54
C THR A 84 -10.55 -6.14 0.27
N ARG A 85 -9.49 -6.31 1.06
CA ARG A 85 -8.89 -5.23 1.85
C ARG A 85 -8.24 -4.19 0.95
N THR A 86 -7.41 -4.61 -0.01
CA THR A 86 -6.78 -3.70 -0.98
C THR A 86 -7.85 -2.90 -1.74
N TYR A 87 -8.97 -3.52 -2.12
CA TYR A 87 -10.09 -2.83 -2.78
C TYR A 87 -10.70 -1.76 -1.87
N ALA A 88 -10.97 -2.09 -0.61
CA ALA A 88 -11.52 -1.14 0.35
C ALA A 88 -10.56 0.04 0.64
N GLU A 89 -9.26 -0.25 0.76
CA GLU A 89 -8.21 0.75 0.96
C GLU A 89 -8.09 1.70 -0.22
N VAL A 90 -7.95 1.18 -1.45
CA VAL A 90 -7.89 2.00 -2.67
C VAL A 90 -9.16 2.83 -2.86
N LEU A 91 -10.33 2.27 -2.53
CA LEU A 91 -11.60 3.00 -2.56
C LEU A 91 -11.61 4.16 -1.55
N ALA A 92 -11.18 3.90 -0.32
CA ALA A 92 -11.07 4.91 0.72
C ALA A 92 -10.05 6.00 0.36
N TRP A 93 -8.88 5.63 -0.17
CA TRP A 93 -7.87 6.55 -0.69
C TRP A 93 -8.43 7.49 -1.76
N ALA A 94 -9.10 6.93 -2.77
CA ALA A 94 -9.69 7.70 -3.86
C ALA A 94 -10.76 8.68 -3.36
N GLN A 95 -11.46 8.34 -2.27
CA GLN A 95 -12.49 9.17 -1.65
C GLN A 95 -11.98 10.07 -0.51
N GLY A 96 -10.67 10.07 -0.24
CA GLY A 96 -10.07 10.87 0.85
C GLY A 96 -10.51 10.41 2.24
N ARG A 97 -10.87 9.14 2.41
CA ARG A 97 -11.28 8.51 3.67
C ARG A 97 -10.15 7.79 4.39
N TYR A 98 -8.98 7.69 3.77
CA TYR A 98 -7.80 7.10 4.35
C TYR A 98 -6.75 8.17 4.63
N LYS A 99 -6.16 8.15 5.83
CA LYS A 99 -5.18 9.17 6.22
C LYS A 99 -3.79 8.85 5.70
N ASP A 100 -3.20 9.82 5.02
CA ASP A 100 -1.82 9.80 4.52
C ASP A 100 -1.46 8.47 3.85
N GLU A 101 -2.34 7.97 2.99
CA GLU A 101 -2.11 6.76 2.19
C GLU A 101 -1.40 7.12 0.88
N TYR A 102 -0.44 6.27 0.51
CA TYR A 102 0.13 6.26 -0.83
C TYR A 102 -0.04 4.89 -1.46
N VAL A 103 -0.31 4.89 -2.77
CA VAL A 103 -0.50 3.70 -3.58
C VAL A 103 0.61 3.67 -4.63
N ILE A 104 1.44 2.62 -4.60
CA ILE A 104 2.42 2.30 -5.62
C ILE A 104 1.84 1.21 -6.51
N ILE A 105 1.97 1.38 -7.82
CA ILE A 105 1.61 0.37 -8.80
C ILE A 105 2.83 -0.08 -9.59
N GLY A 106 2.77 -1.32 -10.04
CA GLY A 106 3.69 -1.88 -11.02
C GLY A 106 3.01 -1.95 -12.38
N THR A 107 3.70 -1.57 -13.44
CA THR A 107 3.20 -1.71 -14.82
C THR A 107 4.22 -2.39 -15.73
N GLN A 108 3.70 -3.09 -16.75
CA GLN A 108 4.46 -3.52 -17.92
C GLN A 108 3.86 -2.80 -19.13
N GLY A 109 4.55 -1.78 -19.65
CA GLY A 109 3.95 -0.79 -20.54
C GLY A 109 2.81 -0.07 -19.81
N ASN A 110 1.60 -0.13 -20.38
CA ASN A 110 0.39 0.42 -19.77
C ASN A 110 -0.43 -0.59 -18.94
N GLU A 111 -0.01 -1.85 -18.87
CA GLU A 111 -0.78 -2.88 -18.17
C GLU A 111 -0.44 -2.91 -16.68
N LEU A 112 -1.47 -2.84 -15.82
CA LEU A 112 -1.33 -2.95 -14.38
C LEU A 112 -0.98 -4.39 -13.98
N ILE A 113 0.14 -4.58 -13.27
CA ILE A 113 0.61 -5.91 -12.84
C ILE A 113 0.58 -6.13 -11.32
N GLY A 114 0.37 -5.07 -10.53
CA GLY A 114 0.24 -5.18 -9.08
C GLY A 114 0.05 -3.83 -8.39
N VAL A 115 -0.35 -3.90 -7.12
CA VAL A 115 -0.69 -2.76 -6.26
C VAL A 115 -0.05 -2.97 -4.89
N TRP A 116 0.53 -1.91 -4.35
CA TRP A 116 1.27 -1.89 -3.08
C TRP A 116 0.98 -0.58 -2.36
N ASN A 117 0.27 -0.62 -1.24
CA ASN A 117 -0.13 0.59 -0.52
C ASN A 117 0.31 0.58 0.94
N ALA A 118 0.47 1.76 1.52
CA ALA A 118 0.74 1.96 2.94
C ALA A 118 0.24 3.33 3.38
N ARG A 119 0.10 3.51 4.69
CA ARG A 119 -0.31 4.80 5.28
C ARG A 119 0.63 5.26 6.37
N PHE A 120 0.74 6.57 6.53
CA PHE A 120 1.34 7.13 7.74
C PHE A 120 0.31 7.17 8.86
N TRP A 121 0.69 6.62 10.02
CA TRP A 121 -0.02 6.86 11.28
C TRP A 121 0.24 8.29 11.75
N ASP A 122 1.52 8.64 11.80
CA ASP A 122 2.10 9.95 12.08
C ASP A 122 3.41 10.12 11.29
N GLU A 123 4.17 11.20 11.53
CA GLU A 123 5.41 11.51 10.81
C GLU A 123 6.54 10.48 10.99
N ASN A 124 6.48 9.64 12.03
CA ASN A 124 7.53 8.67 12.36
C ASN A 124 7.09 7.24 12.03
N LEU A 125 5.80 6.93 12.12
CA LEU A 125 5.27 5.58 12.00
C LEU A 125 4.44 5.37 10.73
N VAL A 126 4.82 4.36 9.96
CA VAL A 126 4.09 3.88 8.78
C VAL A 126 3.45 2.53 9.07
N ILE A 127 2.20 2.37 8.65
CA ILE A 127 1.48 1.10 8.66
C ILE A 127 1.47 0.53 7.24
N SER A 128 2.10 -0.62 7.07
CA SER A 128 2.01 -1.42 5.86
C SER A 128 0.59 -1.92 5.69
N LEU A 129 -0.05 -1.48 4.61
CA LEU A 129 -1.28 -2.09 4.13
C LEU A 129 -0.91 -3.24 3.17
N HIS A 130 -1.77 -3.48 2.18
CA HIS A 130 -1.70 -4.68 1.36
C HIS A 130 -0.74 -4.55 0.18
N SER A 131 -0.48 -5.71 -0.41
CA SER A 131 0.40 -5.89 -1.56
C SER A 131 -0.11 -7.07 -2.35
N ILE A 132 -0.47 -6.84 -3.60
CA ILE A 132 -1.12 -7.82 -4.46
C ILE A 132 -0.59 -7.72 -5.88
N THR A 133 -0.44 -8.86 -6.54
CA THR A 133 0.14 -8.98 -7.89
C THR A 133 -0.84 -9.70 -8.81
N PHE A 134 -1.07 -9.17 -10.00
CA PHE A 134 -1.98 -9.77 -10.98
C PHE A 134 -1.28 -10.78 -11.89
N LYS A 135 0.05 -10.67 -12.02
CA LYS A 135 0.88 -11.55 -12.85
C LYS A 135 1.99 -12.22 -12.05
N ARG A 136 2.44 -13.40 -12.50
CA ARG A 136 3.55 -14.13 -11.89
C ARG A 136 4.87 -13.78 -12.56
N LEU A 137 5.34 -12.56 -12.28
CA LEU A 137 6.64 -12.10 -12.71
C LEU A 137 7.65 -12.27 -11.57
N GLY A 138 8.83 -12.82 -11.88
CA GLY A 138 9.79 -13.26 -10.88
C GLY A 138 10.19 -12.15 -9.90
N GLY A 139 9.73 -12.24 -8.65
CA GLY A 139 10.13 -11.33 -7.57
C GLY A 139 9.41 -9.98 -7.50
N ILE A 140 8.38 -9.73 -8.33
CA ILE A 140 7.71 -8.41 -8.34
C ILE A 140 7.04 -8.06 -7.00
N GLY A 141 6.51 -9.06 -6.29
CA GLY A 141 5.92 -8.87 -4.96
C GLY A 141 6.93 -8.29 -3.97
N VAL A 142 8.17 -8.78 -4.02
CA VAL A 142 9.29 -8.32 -3.20
C VAL A 142 9.74 -6.92 -3.65
N ALA A 143 9.92 -6.70 -4.96
CA ALA A 143 10.33 -5.41 -5.50
C ALA A 143 9.34 -4.27 -5.19
N GLY A 144 8.04 -4.55 -5.22
CA GLY A 144 7.01 -3.60 -4.83
C GLY A 144 6.95 -3.37 -3.32
N TYR A 145 7.21 -4.40 -2.50
CA TYR A 145 7.36 -4.22 -1.06
C TYR A 145 8.56 -3.31 -0.72
N VAL A 146 9.71 -3.51 -1.41
CA VAL A 146 10.87 -2.60 -1.35
C VAL A 146 10.48 -1.18 -1.77
N ALA A 147 9.68 -1.01 -2.82
CA ALA A 147 9.23 0.31 -3.26
C ALA A 147 8.44 1.05 -2.17
N LYS A 148 7.55 0.33 -1.44
CA LYS A 148 6.83 0.91 -0.31
C LYS A 148 7.79 1.41 0.78
N LEU A 149 8.78 0.59 1.11
CA LEU A 149 9.78 0.88 2.14
C LEU A 149 10.69 2.05 1.77
N GLU A 150 11.20 2.08 0.53
CA GLU A 150 11.99 3.21 0.02
C GLU A 150 11.20 4.52 0.13
N HIS A 151 9.92 4.51 -0.24
CA HIS A 151 9.10 5.72 -0.13
C HIS A 151 8.95 6.17 1.32
N ALA A 152 8.63 5.26 2.23
CA ALA A 152 8.47 5.57 3.64
C ALA A 152 9.78 6.08 4.27
N PHE A 153 10.86 5.31 4.16
CA PHE A 153 12.09 5.54 4.88
C PHE A 153 13.04 6.52 4.21
N ASP A 154 13.21 6.43 2.89
CA ASP A 154 14.25 7.19 2.17
C ASP A 154 13.70 8.51 1.62
N ILE A 155 12.41 8.58 1.26
CA ILE A 155 11.80 9.76 0.66
C ILE A 155 11.04 10.60 1.69
N LEU A 156 10.21 9.97 2.52
CA LEU A 156 9.32 10.67 3.45
C LEU A 156 9.87 10.73 4.89
N GLY A 157 10.95 10.01 5.19
CA GLY A 157 11.70 10.14 6.45
C GLY A 157 11.06 9.43 7.66
N ALA A 158 10.27 8.38 7.44
CA ALA A 158 9.73 7.55 8.51
C ALA A 158 10.85 6.94 9.37
N LYS A 159 10.51 6.58 10.62
CA LYS A 159 11.43 5.94 11.58
C LYS A 159 11.07 4.48 11.85
N GLU A 160 9.79 4.14 11.82
CA GLU A 160 9.30 2.79 11.98
C GLU A 160 8.28 2.42 10.90
N TRP A 161 8.30 1.14 10.53
CA TRP A 161 7.37 0.51 9.62
C TRP A 161 6.75 -0.68 10.32
N TRP A 162 5.44 -0.66 10.50
CA TRP A 162 4.68 -1.75 11.11
C TRP A 162 3.92 -2.52 10.04
N ALA A 163 3.94 -3.84 10.14
CA ALA A 163 3.25 -4.75 9.25
C ALA A 163 2.58 -5.85 10.05
N THR A 164 1.44 -6.31 9.54
CA THR A 164 0.78 -7.52 10.02
C THR A 164 0.66 -8.47 8.85
N PHE A 165 1.22 -9.66 9.02
CA PHE A 165 1.25 -10.66 7.97
C PHE A 165 0.07 -11.61 8.14
N GLU A 166 -0.90 -11.52 7.21
CA GLU A 166 -2.16 -12.28 7.22
C GLU A 166 -2.08 -13.63 6.49
N SER A 167 -0.99 -13.92 5.79
CA SER A 167 -0.81 -15.17 5.04
C SER A 167 0.59 -15.75 5.23
N PRO A 168 0.78 -17.07 5.01
CA PRO A 168 2.10 -17.68 5.04
C PRO A 168 3.09 -17.01 4.06
N PHE A 169 2.60 -16.56 2.91
CA PHE A 169 3.41 -15.81 1.95
C PHE A 169 3.88 -14.47 2.52
N GLY A 170 2.94 -13.69 3.09
CA GLY A 170 3.26 -12.42 3.74
C GLY A 170 4.24 -12.62 4.89
N PHE A 171 4.02 -13.64 5.71
CA PHE A 171 4.88 -13.95 6.85
C PHE A 171 6.30 -14.31 6.41
N ARG A 172 6.42 -15.15 5.37
CA ARG A 172 7.72 -15.47 4.75
C ARG A 172 8.43 -14.21 4.24
N LEU A 173 7.71 -13.27 3.62
CA LEU A 173 8.27 -12.00 3.19
C LEU A 173 8.78 -11.18 4.39
N GLY A 174 7.97 -11.06 5.45
CA GLY A 174 8.37 -10.37 6.68
C GLY A 174 9.67 -10.92 7.28
N MET A 175 9.77 -12.24 7.38
CA MET A 175 10.97 -12.91 7.89
C MET A 175 12.15 -12.74 6.94
N TYR A 176 11.90 -12.72 5.62
CA TYR A 176 12.93 -12.44 4.63
C TYR A 176 13.54 -11.03 4.80
N PHE A 177 12.78 -10.06 5.30
CA PHE A 177 13.26 -8.71 5.68
C PHE A 177 13.66 -8.58 7.16
N ALA A 178 13.75 -9.70 7.89
CA ALA A 178 14.12 -9.75 9.30
C ALA A 178 13.28 -8.83 10.21
N HIS A 179 11.97 -8.77 9.97
CA HIS A 179 11.05 -8.07 10.87
C HIS A 179 11.13 -8.61 12.29
N ARG A 180 10.98 -7.71 13.27
CA ARG A 180 10.92 -8.07 14.70
C ARG A 180 9.49 -7.97 15.21
N GLY A 181 9.10 -8.86 16.11
CA GLY A 181 7.77 -8.81 16.73
C GLY A 181 7.72 -7.72 17.82
N LYS A 182 6.61 -6.97 17.86
CA LYS A 182 6.20 -6.22 19.06
C LYS A 182 5.56 -7.18 20.07
N ALA A 183 5.46 -6.75 21.32
CA ALA A 183 4.82 -7.55 22.37
C ALA A 183 3.33 -7.78 22.05
N TYR A 184 2.88 -9.03 22.18
CA TYR A 184 1.49 -9.42 22.04
C TYR A 184 0.93 -9.81 23.42
N PRO A 185 -0.27 -9.34 23.83
CA PRO A 185 -1.28 -8.64 23.03
C PRO A 185 -1.20 -7.10 23.06
N GLU A 186 -0.20 -6.50 23.71
CA GLU A 186 -0.10 -5.04 23.88
C GLU A 186 -0.16 -4.26 22.56
N TYR A 187 0.54 -4.77 21.54
CA TYR A 187 0.52 -4.23 20.19
C TYR A 187 -0.25 -5.18 19.28
N GLN A 188 -1.55 -4.92 19.14
CA GLN A 188 -2.47 -5.67 18.30
C GLN A 188 -2.88 -4.83 17.09
N HIS A 189 -2.89 -5.47 15.92
CA HIS A 189 -3.47 -4.92 14.70
C HIS A 189 -4.96 -5.27 14.64
N GLU A 190 -5.78 -4.46 13.98
CA GLU A 190 -7.24 -4.65 13.86
C GLU A 190 -7.67 -5.97 13.18
N LEU A 191 -6.70 -6.70 12.62
CA LEU A 191 -6.90 -7.91 11.84
C LEU A 191 -7.05 -9.17 12.70
N GLY A 192 -6.68 -9.12 13.99
CA GLY A 192 -6.88 -10.19 14.97
C GLY A 192 -6.00 -11.43 14.74
N GLY A 193 -5.13 -11.76 15.71
CA GLY A 193 -4.42 -13.04 15.76
C GLY A 193 -2.97 -13.06 15.26
N SER A 194 -2.46 -11.97 14.72
CA SER A 194 -1.05 -11.83 14.34
C SER A 194 -0.41 -10.65 15.07
N ALA A 195 0.80 -10.84 15.59
CA ALA A 195 1.56 -9.78 16.23
C ALA A 195 1.84 -8.65 15.23
N VAL A 196 2.01 -7.42 15.75
CA VAL A 196 2.60 -6.35 14.94
C VAL A 196 4.08 -6.67 14.75
N TRP A 197 4.50 -6.76 13.49
CA TRP A 197 5.89 -6.91 13.09
C TRP A 197 6.43 -5.56 12.67
N TYR A 198 7.69 -5.26 12.96
CA TYR A 198 8.26 -3.97 12.61
C TYR A 198 9.68 -4.06 12.07
N ILE A 199 10.05 -3.02 11.33
CA ILE A 199 11.44 -2.65 11.03
C ILE A 199 11.63 -1.16 11.34
N THR A 200 12.81 -0.81 11.82
CA THR A 200 13.23 0.58 12.03
C THR A 200 14.01 1.10 10.83
N LYS A 201 14.24 2.42 10.76
CA LYS A 201 15.12 3.03 9.77
C LYS A 201 16.52 2.38 9.78
N ASP A 202 17.10 2.13 10.96
CA ASP A 202 18.42 1.48 11.05
C ASP A 202 18.39 0.04 10.50
N MET A 203 17.35 -0.72 10.83
CA MET A 203 17.17 -2.06 10.27
C MET A 203 17.03 -2.02 8.74
N TRP A 204 16.34 -1.00 8.21
CA TRP A 204 16.21 -0.76 6.78
C TRP A 204 17.56 -0.45 6.12
N GLU A 205 18.38 0.39 6.73
CA GLU A 205 19.75 0.65 6.25
C GLU A 205 20.60 -0.63 6.20
N GLU A 206 20.44 -1.54 7.17
CA GLU A 206 21.07 -2.87 7.10
C GLU A 206 20.48 -3.76 6.00
N GLN A 207 19.16 -3.71 5.77
CA GLN A 207 18.53 -4.46 4.66
C GLN A 207 19.10 -4.04 3.31
N LYS A 208 19.37 -2.73 3.10
CA LYS A 208 19.95 -2.22 1.86
C LYS A 208 21.35 -2.78 1.54
N LYS A 209 22.09 -3.26 2.56
CA LYS A 209 23.43 -3.83 2.40
C LYS A 209 23.42 -5.30 1.97
N ARG A 210 22.28 -5.99 2.10
CA ARG A 210 22.16 -7.42 1.79
C ARG A 210 22.18 -7.67 0.29
N GLU A 211 23.16 -8.44 -0.18
CA GLU A 211 23.38 -8.73 -1.61
C GLU A 211 22.15 -9.37 -2.27
N GLU A 212 21.43 -10.24 -1.55
CA GLU A 212 20.23 -10.89 -2.03
C GLU A 212 19.05 -9.94 -2.25
N LEU A 213 19.05 -8.77 -1.59
CA LEU A 213 18.00 -7.76 -1.72
C LEU A 213 18.31 -6.72 -2.81
N LYS A 214 19.59 -6.50 -3.14
CA LYS A 214 20.02 -5.52 -4.14
C LYS A 214 19.23 -5.55 -5.46
N PRO A 215 18.89 -6.72 -6.05
CA PRO A 215 18.12 -6.76 -7.29
C PRO A 215 16.72 -6.12 -7.19
N PHE A 216 16.11 -6.09 -6.00
CA PHE A 216 14.74 -5.58 -5.79
C PHE A 216 14.66 -4.05 -5.65
N PHE A 217 15.79 -3.37 -5.46
CA PHE A 217 15.86 -1.91 -5.42
C PHE A 217 15.65 -1.29 -6.81
N GLY A 218 15.94 -2.04 -7.86
CA GLY A 218 15.76 -1.58 -9.24
C GLY A 218 16.69 -0.43 -9.61
N GLU A 219 16.38 0.22 -10.73
CA GLU A 219 17.16 1.28 -11.34
C GLU A 219 16.34 2.57 -11.43
N ARG A 220 16.99 3.71 -11.19
CA ARG A 220 16.45 5.06 -11.37
C ARG A 220 17.47 5.91 -12.15
N PRO A 221 17.03 6.94 -12.91
CA PRO A 221 15.62 7.30 -13.18
C PRO A 221 14.94 6.29 -14.12
N ALA A 222 13.62 6.19 -14.04
CA ALA A 222 12.86 5.42 -15.02
C ALA A 222 12.89 6.12 -16.40
N PRO A 223 13.00 5.37 -17.52
CA PRO A 223 12.88 5.91 -18.86
C PRO A 223 11.55 6.66 -19.08
N GLU A 224 11.61 7.83 -19.71
CA GLU A 224 10.46 8.74 -19.87
C GLU A 224 9.38 8.16 -20.80
N ASP A 225 9.77 7.38 -21.79
CA ASP A 225 8.89 6.64 -22.69
C ASP A 225 8.05 5.60 -21.94
N LEU A 226 8.67 4.78 -21.08
CA LEU A 226 7.97 3.82 -20.22
C LEU A 226 7.03 4.53 -19.25
N LEU A 227 7.46 5.66 -18.68
CA LEU A 227 6.63 6.45 -17.78
C LEU A 227 5.40 7.01 -18.50
N LYS A 228 5.58 7.61 -19.68
CA LYS A 228 4.48 8.15 -20.51
C LYS A 228 3.48 7.07 -20.90
N GLU A 229 3.97 5.89 -21.28
CA GLU A 229 3.11 4.75 -21.62
C GLU A 229 2.29 4.29 -20.40
N SER A 230 2.91 4.22 -19.23
CA SER A 230 2.27 3.74 -18.01
C SER A 230 1.08 4.58 -17.54
N TYR A 231 1.01 5.87 -17.91
CA TYR A 231 -0.12 6.74 -17.55
C TYR A 231 -1.40 6.44 -18.36
N LYS A 232 -1.31 5.63 -19.41
CA LYS A 232 -2.49 5.13 -20.15
C LYS A 232 -2.99 3.81 -19.54
N LEU A 233 -3.02 3.75 -18.20
CA LEU A 233 -3.16 2.54 -17.42
C LEU A 233 -4.36 1.69 -17.88
N GLN A 234 -4.14 0.39 -18.00
CA GLN A 234 -5.15 -0.62 -18.32
C GLN A 234 -5.17 -1.68 -17.21
N PRO A 235 -6.35 -2.28 -16.94
CA PRO A 235 -6.40 -3.45 -16.07
C PRO A 235 -5.57 -4.60 -16.67
N PRO A 236 -5.16 -5.59 -15.87
CA PRO A 236 -4.47 -6.77 -16.39
C PRO A 236 -5.32 -7.46 -17.46
N SER A 237 -4.70 -7.82 -18.57
CA SER A 237 -5.29 -8.61 -19.66
C SER A 237 -5.58 -10.05 -19.21
N LYS A 238 -4.80 -10.55 -18.24
CA LYS A 238 -4.96 -11.87 -17.64
C LYS A 238 -4.49 -11.85 -16.19
N TYR A 239 -5.19 -12.60 -15.35
CA TYR A 239 -4.78 -12.89 -13.97
C TYR A 239 -4.02 -14.21 -13.94
N GLU A 240 -2.79 -14.18 -13.41
CA GLU A 240 -1.94 -15.36 -13.21
C GLU A 240 -1.79 -15.63 -11.72
N ILE A 241 -2.92 -15.70 -11.05
CA ILE A 241 -3.03 -16.08 -9.65
C ILE A 241 -3.31 -17.58 -9.65
N GLU A 242 -2.45 -18.35 -9.01
CA GLU A 242 -2.73 -19.78 -8.85
C GLU A 242 -3.99 -19.92 -7.99
N MET A 243 -5.00 -20.61 -8.53
CA MET A 243 -6.06 -21.23 -7.73
C MET A 243 -5.49 -22.43 -6.97
#